data_AF-A0A0A2TIX6-F1
#
_entry.id   AF-A0A0A2TIX6-F1
#
_cell.length_a   1.000
_cell.length_b   1.000
_cell.length_c   1.000
_cell.angle_alpha   90.00
_cell.angle_beta   90.00
_cell.angle_gamma   90.00
#
_symmetry.space_group_name_H-M   'P 1'
#
loop_
_entity.id
_entity.type
_entity.pdbx_description
1 polymer ?
#
loop_
_entity_poly.entity_id
_entity_poly.type
_entity_poly.pdbx_seq_one_letter_code
_entity_poly.pdbx_strand_id
1 'polypeptide(L)'
;MKKYLKKGRGIMVENFVHDLVQNLLKRHNDKKLRVETIHNSVKNSLSMETLINNLSEVLRLSKDEIEKDLIDFGFKDLIDQYKLGKAIGIGNDESNKSDFLISNNASKLNPFPSLFKVRSNPNFLDPILLGDGHKQILNSLFESVSGSFQNDPFIPMYRKNVFSYYRDFNNNVAPVLADTVKSYFGPTYPKYMVTTGIGANEQFTHFVASYNNIAANSRLKWLIVDSPKRLSLLPSDANINNTLFVEFSRSSLTEETVKTHEYTPREAKRIVFSNTGPLKQIAERDQNLILELPDEVSGRFGRNKTPILLAPMYIAGLDVESYWKHIDSAINAFDITDPQSLPFVLAKYILLHQTLSLKNLIYLGCNDNDLGLLADEFIQFWNEGVNKGGNDLLISRFFGLPRDSHMNVEGLLGNRLTKMAIFLLRTDMRSNTTHPLVSSIIDPINPEHIGLHFGDEEVVLAYANYKRFSELMPSILIEIPLKPSLEHSAILGQLFADTTFIYSRLKGIDPGSNPEVKSVRERSANLLAGIAHKIREDKSKPIYEAIVD
;
A
#
# COMPACT_ATOMS: atom_id res chain seq x y z
N MET A 1 21.92 -9.55 -0.71
CA MET A 1 23.07 -9.04 -1.50
C MET A 1 22.70 -8.02 -2.55
N LYS A 2 21.85 -8.32 -3.55
CA LYS A 2 21.38 -7.31 -4.52
C LYS A 2 20.80 -6.02 -3.88
N LYS A 3 20.22 -6.10 -2.67
CA LYS A 3 19.73 -4.97 -1.85
C LYS A 3 20.84 -4.11 -1.20
N TYR A 4 21.97 -4.71 -0.79
CA TYR A 4 23.17 -3.99 -0.35
C TYR A 4 23.93 -3.40 -1.55
N LEU A 5 23.95 -4.15 -2.67
CA LEU A 5 24.46 -3.75 -3.98
C LEU A 5 23.52 -2.80 -4.75
N LYS A 6 22.43 -2.29 -4.17
CA LYS A 6 21.52 -1.31 -4.82
C LYS A 6 21.33 -0.01 -4.02
N LYS A 7 21.84 0.06 -2.78
CA LYS A 7 21.71 1.27 -1.95
C LYS A 7 22.67 2.41 -2.36
N GLY A 8 23.49 2.22 -3.38
CA GLY A 8 24.30 3.29 -3.96
C GLY A 8 24.32 3.23 -5.48
N ARG A 9 24.40 4.40 -6.12
CA ARG A 9 24.79 4.56 -7.53
C ARG A 9 25.95 3.60 -7.83
N GLY A 10 26.04 3.02 -9.03
CA GLY A 10 26.97 1.91 -9.37
C GLY A 10 28.41 2.00 -8.78
N ILE A 11 28.93 3.20 -8.56
CA ILE A 11 30.19 3.52 -7.87
C ILE A 11 30.24 3.01 -6.41
N MET A 12 29.17 3.12 -5.62
CA MET A 12 29.15 2.67 -4.21
C MET A 12 29.07 1.14 -4.07
N VAL A 13 28.53 0.46 -5.08
CA VAL A 13 28.41 -1.00 -5.13
C VAL A 13 29.77 -1.63 -5.41
N GLU A 14 30.50 -1.03 -6.36
CA GLU A 14 31.90 -1.39 -6.61
C GLU A 14 32.77 -1.10 -5.39
N ASN A 15 32.59 0.06 -4.73
CA ASN A 15 33.33 0.35 -3.49
C ASN A 15 33.02 -0.65 -2.37
N PHE A 16 31.76 -1.06 -2.20
CA PHE A 16 31.39 -2.05 -1.20
C PHE A 16 31.94 -3.46 -1.49
N VAL A 17 31.82 -3.90 -2.75
CA VAL A 17 32.41 -5.18 -3.19
C VAL A 17 33.93 -5.11 -3.03
N HIS A 18 34.53 -3.97 -3.40
CA HIS A 18 35.95 -3.73 -3.23
C HIS A 18 36.35 -3.79 -1.76
N ASP A 19 35.67 -3.09 -0.86
CA ASP A 19 35.96 -3.08 0.57
C ASP A 19 35.84 -4.47 1.19
N LEU A 20 34.80 -5.23 0.85
CA LEU A 20 34.66 -6.62 1.28
C LEU A 20 35.82 -7.47 0.75
N VAL A 21 36.17 -7.35 -0.53
CA VAL A 21 37.28 -8.07 -1.15
C VAL A 21 38.62 -7.70 -0.49
N GLN A 22 38.88 -6.42 -0.24
CA GLN A 22 40.10 -5.94 0.43
C GLN A 22 40.19 -6.45 1.87
N ASN A 23 39.07 -6.44 2.60
CA ASN A 23 39.02 -6.95 3.97
C ASN A 23 39.25 -8.46 4.01
N LEU A 24 38.68 -9.23 3.07
CA LEU A 24 38.92 -10.67 2.94
C LEU A 24 40.38 -10.97 2.57
N LEU A 25 40.97 -10.22 1.63
CA LEU A 25 42.37 -10.34 1.25
C LEU A 25 43.32 -10.01 2.39
N LYS A 26 43.01 -8.97 3.18
CA LYS A 26 43.79 -8.58 4.35
C LYS A 26 43.74 -9.65 5.45
N ARG A 27 42.57 -10.24 5.67
CA ARG A 27 42.34 -11.26 6.70
C ARG A 27 42.96 -12.62 6.32
N HIS A 28 43.01 -12.95 5.03
CA HIS A 28 43.52 -14.22 4.49
C HIS A 28 44.73 -14.01 3.56
N ASN A 29 45.67 -13.17 4.00
CA ASN A 29 46.82 -12.75 3.19
C ASN A 29 47.81 -13.88 2.86
N ASP A 30 47.73 -14.98 3.59
CA ASP A 30 48.53 -16.20 3.47
C ASP A 30 48.13 -17.07 2.27
N LYS A 31 46.91 -16.89 1.74
CA LYS A 31 46.31 -17.80 0.75
C LYS A 31 46.61 -17.51 -0.73
N LYS A 32 47.52 -16.58 -1.06
CA LYS A 32 47.90 -16.20 -2.45
C LYS A 32 46.69 -16.05 -3.40
N LEU A 33 45.68 -15.32 -2.93
CA LEU A 33 44.39 -15.20 -3.62
C LEU A 33 44.47 -14.20 -4.77
N ARG A 34 43.83 -14.50 -5.90
CA ARG A 34 43.64 -13.54 -6.99
C ARG A 34 42.44 -12.65 -6.68
N VAL A 35 42.67 -11.34 -6.58
CA VAL A 35 41.64 -10.31 -6.34
C VAL A 35 40.44 -10.50 -7.26
N GLU A 36 40.70 -10.73 -8.55
CA GLU A 36 39.69 -10.89 -9.59
C GLU A 36 38.77 -12.10 -9.34
N THR A 37 39.30 -13.19 -8.79
CA THR A 37 38.53 -14.39 -8.48
C THR A 37 37.54 -14.14 -7.35
N ILE A 38 37.97 -13.48 -6.27
CA ILE A 38 37.08 -13.11 -5.16
C ILE A 38 36.03 -12.10 -5.65
N HIS A 39 36.47 -11.11 -6.43
CA HIS A 39 35.59 -10.09 -6.98
C HIS A 39 34.47 -10.69 -7.85
N ASN A 40 34.82 -11.63 -8.73
CA ASN A 40 33.86 -12.35 -9.57
C ASN A 40 32.91 -13.21 -8.73
N SER A 41 33.42 -13.90 -7.69
CA SER A 41 32.60 -14.68 -6.77
C SER A 41 31.59 -13.82 -6.01
N VAL A 42 31.97 -12.63 -5.53
CA VAL A 42 31.05 -11.71 -4.86
C VAL A 42 30.01 -11.16 -5.85
N LYS A 43 30.45 -10.73 -7.04
CA LYS A 43 29.59 -10.10 -8.06
C LYS A 43 28.54 -11.07 -8.65
N ASN A 44 28.92 -12.34 -8.83
CA ASN A 44 28.05 -13.36 -9.42
C ASN A 44 27.09 -14.01 -8.41
N SER A 45 27.27 -13.73 -7.12
CA SER A 45 26.43 -14.33 -6.09
C SER A 45 25.09 -13.58 -5.96
N LEU A 46 23.98 -14.26 -6.29
CA LEU A 46 22.64 -13.68 -6.23
C LEU A 46 21.95 -13.88 -4.88
N SER A 47 22.40 -14.87 -4.11
CA SER A 47 21.93 -15.20 -2.75
C SER A 47 23.10 -15.23 -1.77
N MET A 48 22.78 -15.17 -0.47
CA MET A 48 23.80 -15.33 0.59
C MET A 48 24.39 -16.73 0.59
N GLU A 49 23.58 -17.75 0.29
CA GLU A 49 24.06 -19.12 0.12
C GLU A 49 25.11 -19.24 -1.00
N THR A 50 24.82 -18.63 -2.17
CA THR A 50 25.75 -18.63 -3.30
C THR A 50 27.03 -17.88 -2.94
N LEU A 51 26.92 -16.77 -2.19
CA LEU A 51 28.09 -16.03 -1.71
C LEU A 51 28.94 -16.88 -0.78
N ILE A 52 28.33 -17.51 0.22
CA ILE A 52 29.03 -18.35 1.18
C ILE A 52 29.70 -19.53 0.47
N ASN A 53 29.01 -20.19 -0.46
CA ASN A 53 29.55 -21.30 -1.23
C ASN A 53 30.73 -20.85 -2.11
N ASN A 54 30.55 -19.76 -2.87
CA ASN A 54 31.59 -19.25 -3.77
C ASN A 54 32.81 -18.74 -3.00
N LEU A 55 32.62 -18.06 -1.87
CA LEU A 55 33.73 -17.61 -1.01
C LEU A 55 34.40 -18.78 -0.29
N SER A 56 33.64 -19.76 0.18
CA SER A 56 34.18 -20.98 0.80
C SER A 56 35.08 -21.73 -0.17
N GLU A 57 34.65 -21.87 -1.43
CA GLU A 57 35.44 -22.49 -2.50
C GLU A 57 36.69 -21.67 -2.83
N VAL A 58 36.54 -20.37 -3.11
CA VAL A 58 37.66 -19.50 -3.52
C VAL A 58 38.69 -19.31 -2.42
N LEU A 59 38.25 -19.13 -1.18
CA LEU A 59 39.12 -18.89 -0.03
C LEU A 59 39.59 -20.20 0.62
N ARG A 60 39.07 -21.37 0.20
CA ARG A 60 39.32 -22.67 0.84
C ARG A 60 39.12 -22.58 2.36
N LEU A 61 37.99 -22.02 2.75
CA LEU A 61 37.55 -21.87 4.14
C LEU A 61 36.28 -22.68 4.34
N SER A 62 36.05 -23.14 5.56
CA SER A 62 34.75 -23.71 5.92
C SER A 62 33.65 -22.65 5.78
N LYS A 63 32.40 -23.10 5.58
CA LYS A 63 31.26 -22.18 5.50
C LYS A 63 31.10 -21.35 6.79
N ASP A 64 31.38 -21.95 7.95
CA ASP A 64 31.29 -21.26 9.25
C ASP A 64 32.31 -20.13 9.39
N GLU A 65 33.53 -20.32 8.87
CA GLU A 65 34.56 -19.28 8.83
C GLU A 65 34.13 -18.12 7.91
N ILE A 66 33.56 -18.43 6.73
CA ILE A 66 33.03 -17.40 5.82
C ILE A 66 31.88 -16.64 6.46
N GLU A 67 30.95 -17.32 7.13
CA GLU A 67 29.84 -16.68 7.82
C GLU A 67 30.33 -15.74 8.92
N LYS A 68 31.33 -16.17 9.71
CA LYS A 68 31.96 -15.33 10.74
C LYS A 68 32.61 -14.10 10.13
N ASP A 69 33.34 -14.26 9.03
CA ASP A 69 33.95 -13.14 8.31
C ASP A 69 32.90 -12.14 7.83
N LEU A 70 31.82 -12.64 7.23
CA LEU A 70 30.72 -11.78 6.78
C LEU A 70 30.05 -11.06 7.96
N ILE A 71 29.86 -11.72 9.11
CA ILE A 71 29.34 -11.07 10.33
C ILE A 71 30.27 -9.93 10.78
N ASP A 72 31.57 -10.19 10.86
CA ASP A 72 32.58 -9.20 11.27
C ASP A 72 32.64 -7.99 10.32
N PHE A 73 32.29 -8.20 9.04
CA PHE A 73 32.18 -7.15 8.02
C PHE A 73 30.80 -6.50 7.95
N GLY A 74 29.94 -6.70 8.95
CA GLY A 74 28.64 -6.03 9.09
C GLY A 74 27.48 -6.70 8.37
N PHE A 75 27.63 -7.95 7.92
CA PHE A 75 26.57 -8.71 7.25
C PHE A 75 25.74 -9.56 8.21
N LYS A 76 25.82 -9.33 9.53
CA LYS A 76 25.12 -10.12 10.54
C LYS A 76 23.64 -10.32 10.22
N ASP A 77 22.91 -9.26 9.88
CA ASP A 77 21.47 -9.34 9.57
C ASP A 77 21.18 -10.24 8.36
N LEU A 78 22.05 -10.23 7.34
CA LEU A 78 21.88 -11.06 6.15
C LEU A 78 22.25 -12.52 6.42
N ILE A 79 23.24 -12.76 7.27
CA ILE A 79 23.60 -14.10 7.75
C ILE A 79 22.48 -14.64 8.63
N ASP A 80 21.93 -13.84 9.54
CA ASP A 80 20.79 -14.22 10.38
C ASP A 80 19.55 -14.51 9.52
N GLN A 81 19.25 -13.68 8.50
CA GLN A 81 18.18 -13.94 7.54
C GLN A 81 18.42 -15.20 6.71
N TYR A 82 19.66 -15.45 6.27
CA TYR A 82 20.03 -16.66 5.55
C TYR A 82 19.93 -17.89 6.44
N LYS A 83 20.42 -17.82 7.68
CA LYS A 83 20.31 -18.90 8.67
C LYS A 83 18.87 -19.17 9.02
N LEU A 84 18.07 -18.13 9.23
CA LEU A 84 16.64 -18.24 9.40
C LEU A 84 15.99 -18.87 8.17
N GLY A 85 16.32 -18.44 6.95
CA GLY A 85 15.81 -19.03 5.72
C GLY A 85 16.25 -20.48 5.47
N LYS A 86 17.48 -20.86 5.86
CA LYS A 86 18.01 -22.22 5.74
C LYS A 86 17.49 -23.15 6.82
N ALA A 87 17.31 -22.61 8.03
CA ALA A 87 16.73 -23.33 9.14
C ALA A 87 15.24 -23.57 8.89
N ILE A 88 14.48 -22.55 8.48
CA ILE A 88 13.06 -22.71 8.13
C ILE A 88 12.90 -23.40 6.75
N GLY A 89 13.92 -23.37 5.90
CA GLY A 89 13.99 -24.18 4.69
C GLY A 89 13.75 -25.64 5.04
N ILE A 90 12.94 -26.33 4.24
CA ILE A 90 12.50 -27.71 4.41
C ILE A 90 13.75 -28.60 4.59
N GLY A 91 14.22 -28.76 5.82
CA GLY A 91 15.33 -29.65 6.13
C GLY A 91 14.92 -31.05 5.67
N ASN A 92 15.84 -31.77 5.04
CA ASN A 92 15.63 -33.17 4.64
C ASN A 92 15.49 -34.11 5.86
N ASP A 93 15.66 -33.59 7.07
CA ASP A 93 15.38 -34.29 8.31
C ASP A 93 13.87 -34.25 8.58
N GLU A 94 13.12 -35.09 7.86
CA GLU A 94 11.67 -35.22 8.02
C GLU A 94 11.26 -35.67 9.43
N SER A 95 12.18 -36.27 10.20
CA SER A 95 11.91 -36.80 11.54
C SER A 95 11.64 -35.74 12.62
N ASN A 96 11.89 -34.45 12.36
CA ASN A 96 11.77 -33.37 13.35
C ASN A 96 10.83 -32.21 12.92
N LYS A 97 9.94 -32.46 11.95
CA LYS A 97 8.92 -31.46 11.54
C LYS A 97 7.61 -31.71 12.29
N SER A 98 6.98 -30.64 12.75
CA SER A 98 5.64 -30.69 13.31
C SER A 98 4.70 -29.70 12.64
N ASP A 99 3.41 -29.99 12.75
CA ASP A 99 2.36 -29.18 12.15
C ASP A 99 2.34 -27.76 12.75
N PHE A 100 2.42 -26.77 11.87
CA PHE A 100 2.19 -25.37 12.19
C PHE A 100 0.95 -24.86 11.47
N LEU A 101 0.00 -24.33 12.23
CA LEU A 101 -1.23 -23.77 11.69
C LEU A 101 -1.14 -22.24 11.69
N ILE A 102 -1.38 -21.62 10.54
CA ILE A 102 -1.56 -20.15 10.47
C ILE A 102 -2.81 -19.77 11.27
N SER A 103 -3.89 -20.51 11.05
CA SER A 103 -5.14 -20.41 11.78
C SER A 103 -5.69 -21.80 12.11
N ASN A 104 -6.39 -21.90 13.23
CA ASN A 104 -7.16 -23.09 13.60
C ASN A 104 -8.66 -22.79 13.73
N ASN A 105 -9.12 -21.63 13.25
CA ASN A 105 -10.48 -21.16 13.45
C ASN A 105 -11.10 -20.60 12.15
N ALA A 106 -11.83 -21.48 11.45
CA ALA A 106 -12.47 -21.12 10.19
C ALA A 106 -13.52 -20.00 10.30
N SER A 107 -14.24 -19.90 11.42
CA SER A 107 -15.31 -18.90 11.56
C SER A 107 -14.78 -17.47 11.70
N LYS A 108 -13.54 -17.31 12.19
CA LYS A 108 -12.87 -16.01 12.29
C LYS A 108 -12.26 -15.50 10.98
N LEU A 109 -12.16 -16.35 9.96
CA LEU A 109 -11.62 -15.98 8.65
C LEU A 109 -12.62 -15.22 7.78
N ASN A 110 -13.91 -15.24 8.11
CA ASN A 110 -14.96 -14.57 7.35
C ASN A 110 -15.96 -13.89 8.29
N PRO A 111 -15.56 -12.81 9.00
CA PRO A 111 -16.45 -12.11 9.93
C PRO A 111 -17.59 -11.36 9.22
N PHE A 112 -17.47 -11.11 7.91
CA PHE A 112 -18.46 -10.43 7.08
C PHE A 112 -18.84 -11.26 5.83
N PRO A 113 -19.45 -12.45 6.01
CA PRO A 113 -19.63 -13.42 4.93
C PRO A 113 -20.58 -12.94 3.81
N SER A 114 -21.43 -11.94 4.07
CA SER A 114 -22.28 -11.30 3.06
C SER A 114 -21.53 -10.32 2.15
N LEU A 115 -20.37 -9.82 2.58
CA LEU A 115 -19.60 -8.79 1.87
C LEU A 115 -18.38 -9.35 1.16
N PHE A 116 -17.70 -10.30 1.78
CA PHE A 116 -16.58 -10.97 1.12
C PHE A 116 -16.29 -12.32 1.74
N LYS A 117 -15.56 -13.14 0.97
CA LYS A 117 -14.99 -14.40 1.41
C LYS A 117 -13.49 -14.41 1.16
N VAL A 118 -12.72 -14.88 2.14
CA VAL A 118 -11.27 -15.01 2.02
C VAL A 118 -10.87 -16.47 1.86
N ARG A 119 -9.96 -16.72 0.91
CA ARG A 119 -9.30 -18.01 0.68
C ARG A 119 -7.81 -17.81 0.50
N SER A 120 -7.05 -18.90 0.62
CA SER A 120 -5.62 -18.90 0.35
C SER A 120 -5.15 -20.24 -0.20
N ASN A 121 -4.00 -20.22 -0.87
CA ASN A 121 -3.25 -21.42 -1.19
C ASN A 121 -1.74 -21.20 -0.92
N PRO A 122 -1.08 -21.93 -0.01
CA PRO A 122 -1.66 -22.95 0.89
C PRO A 122 -2.81 -22.39 1.75
N ASN A 123 -3.76 -23.24 2.13
CA ASN A 123 -4.92 -22.83 2.92
C ASN A 123 -4.47 -22.39 4.33
N PHE A 124 -5.13 -21.39 4.91
CA PHE A 124 -4.83 -20.92 6.27
C PHE A 124 -5.03 -21.98 7.35
N LEU A 125 -5.90 -22.96 7.07
CA LEU A 125 -6.26 -24.04 7.99
C LEU A 125 -5.46 -25.33 7.78
N ASP A 126 -4.70 -25.42 6.68
CA ASP A 126 -3.88 -26.60 6.41
C ASP A 126 -2.57 -26.50 7.20
N PRO A 127 -2.09 -27.62 7.79
CA PRO A 127 -0.83 -27.63 8.50
C PRO A 127 0.34 -27.40 7.55
N ILE A 128 1.26 -26.54 7.98
CA ILE A 128 2.55 -26.33 7.32
C ILE A 128 3.60 -27.03 8.17
N LEU A 129 4.34 -27.96 7.57
CA LEU A 129 5.41 -28.67 8.26
C LEU A 129 6.60 -27.74 8.50
N LEU A 130 6.88 -27.45 9.77
CA LEU A 130 8.03 -26.65 10.20
C LEU A 130 8.86 -27.44 11.19
N GLY A 131 10.18 -27.25 11.20
CA GLY A 131 11.03 -27.77 12.27
C GLY A 131 10.64 -27.16 13.62
N ASP A 132 10.68 -27.95 14.70
CA ASP A 132 10.18 -27.54 16.02
C ASP A 132 10.76 -26.22 16.55
N GLY A 133 12.05 -25.96 16.31
CA GLY A 133 12.68 -24.69 16.66
C GLY A 133 12.03 -23.48 15.98
N HIS A 134 11.64 -23.59 14.71
CA HIS A 134 10.95 -22.51 13.99
C HIS A 134 9.56 -22.28 14.50
N LYS A 135 8.84 -23.38 14.75
CA LYS A 135 7.50 -23.32 15.33
C LYS A 135 7.53 -22.60 16.68
N GLN A 136 8.50 -22.92 17.53
CA GLN A 136 8.68 -22.23 18.82
C GLN A 136 8.99 -20.74 18.64
N ILE A 137 9.90 -20.38 17.73
CA ILE A 137 10.23 -18.97 17.45
C ILE A 137 9.00 -18.20 16.93
N LEU A 138 8.27 -18.77 15.97
CA LEU A 138 7.09 -18.12 15.39
C LEU A 138 5.96 -18.00 16.41
N ASN A 139 5.67 -19.04 17.18
CA ASN A 139 4.67 -18.99 18.24
C ASN A 139 5.04 -17.93 19.28
N SER A 140 6.28 -17.91 19.75
CA SER A 140 6.77 -16.92 20.71
C SER A 140 6.66 -15.49 20.17
N LEU A 141 7.03 -15.27 18.90
CA LEU A 141 6.86 -13.98 18.23
C LEU A 141 5.39 -13.56 18.18
N PHE A 142 4.50 -14.46 17.78
CA PHE A 142 3.07 -14.17 17.62
C PHE A 142 2.40 -13.88 18.95
N GLU A 143 2.67 -14.68 19.98
CA GLU A 143 2.18 -14.47 21.34
C GLU A 143 2.69 -13.14 21.92
N SER A 144 4.00 -12.88 21.78
CA SER A 144 4.62 -11.63 22.25
C SER A 144 3.99 -10.40 21.60
N VAL A 145 3.85 -10.41 20.27
CA VAL A 145 3.27 -9.29 19.53
C VAL A 145 1.78 -9.10 19.88
N SER A 146 0.99 -10.17 19.92
CA SER A 146 -0.42 -10.11 20.30
C SER A 146 -0.61 -9.53 21.70
N GLY A 147 0.20 -9.97 22.67
CA GLY A 147 0.18 -9.46 24.04
C GLY A 147 0.60 -7.99 24.16
N SER A 148 1.44 -7.50 23.24
CA SER A 148 1.90 -6.10 23.26
C SER A 148 0.84 -5.09 22.85
N PHE A 149 -0.18 -5.50 22.09
CA PHE A 149 -1.16 -4.59 21.49
C PHE A 149 -2.05 -3.86 22.50
N GLN A 150 -2.29 -4.41 23.69
CA GLN A 150 -3.10 -3.72 24.69
C GLN A 150 -2.53 -2.34 25.07
N ASN A 151 -1.20 -2.21 25.00
CA ASN A 151 -0.45 -1.02 25.41
C ASN A 151 0.22 -0.30 24.24
N ASP A 152 -0.06 -0.69 22.99
CA ASP A 152 0.59 -0.04 21.83
C ASP A 152 0.02 1.38 21.63
N PRO A 153 0.86 2.43 21.69
CA PRO A 153 0.41 3.82 21.60
C PRO A 153 -0.14 4.19 20.21
N PHE A 154 0.10 3.35 19.20
CA PHE A 154 -0.38 3.58 17.84
C PHE A 154 -1.85 3.19 17.65
N ILE A 155 -2.35 2.20 18.39
CA ILE A 155 -3.74 1.72 18.27
C ILE A 155 -4.76 2.83 18.56
N PRO A 156 -4.62 3.63 19.65
CA PRO A 156 -5.49 4.78 19.87
C PRO A 156 -5.57 5.77 18.70
N MET A 157 -4.53 5.89 17.88
CA MET A 157 -4.47 6.87 16.79
C MET A 157 -5.42 6.58 15.64
N TYR A 158 -5.87 5.32 15.44
CA TYR A 158 -6.76 4.98 14.30
C TYR A 158 -7.91 4.02 14.63
N ARG A 159 -7.88 3.33 15.79
CA ARG A 159 -8.94 2.37 16.19
C ARG A 159 -9.85 2.84 17.32
N LYS A 160 -9.31 3.42 18.40
CA LYS A 160 -10.13 3.75 19.59
C LYS A 160 -11.03 4.96 19.34
N ASN A 161 -12.28 4.98 19.82
CA ASN A 161 -13.14 6.18 19.77
C ASN A 161 -13.40 6.74 18.35
N VAL A 162 -13.39 5.90 17.31
CA VAL A 162 -13.63 6.34 15.92
C VAL A 162 -15.05 6.92 15.76
N PHE A 163 -16.06 6.28 16.33
CA PHE A 163 -17.41 6.80 16.27
C PHE A 163 -17.60 8.07 17.12
N SER A 164 -16.86 8.21 18.21
CA SER A 164 -16.82 9.47 18.98
C SER A 164 -16.25 10.62 18.16
N TYR A 165 -15.14 10.37 17.43
CA TYR A 165 -14.59 11.37 16.50
C TYR A 165 -15.61 11.82 15.45
N TYR A 166 -16.37 10.88 14.87
CA TYR A 166 -17.48 11.21 13.96
C TYR A 166 -18.52 12.12 14.62
N ARG A 167 -18.96 11.80 15.84
CA ARG A 167 -19.93 12.63 16.58
C ARG A 167 -19.38 14.03 16.86
N ASP A 168 -18.13 14.13 17.28
CA ASP A 168 -17.47 15.41 17.55
C ASP A 168 -17.35 16.24 16.27
N PHE A 169 -16.98 15.62 15.14
CA PHE A 169 -16.99 16.28 13.83
C PHE A 169 -18.39 16.77 13.47
N ASN A 170 -19.42 15.92 13.63
CA ASN A 170 -20.79 16.28 13.27
C ASN A 170 -21.36 17.41 14.14
N ASN A 171 -20.93 17.50 15.40
CA ASN A 171 -21.38 18.54 16.31
C ASN A 171 -20.65 19.87 16.10
N ASN A 172 -19.36 19.83 15.76
CA ASN A 172 -18.50 21.02 15.80
C ASN A 172 -18.03 21.50 14.42
N VAL A 173 -17.81 20.60 13.47
CA VAL A 173 -17.21 20.92 12.16
C VAL A 173 -18.26 20.92 11.04
N ALA A 174 -19.14 19.92 11.03
CA ALA A 174 -20.18 19.79 10.00
C ALA A 174 -21.08 21.04 9.88
N PRO A 175 -21.53 21.70 10.98
CA PRO A 175 -22.32 22.92 10.86
C PRO A 175 -21.54 24.06 10.19
N VAL A 176 -20.26 24.22 10.54
CA VAL A 176 -19.36 25.23 9.95
C VAL A 176 -19.19 24.99 8.45
N LEU A 177 -19.02 23.73 8.04
CA LEU A 177 -18.96 23.35 6.62
C LEU A 177 -20.27 23.69 5.89
N ALA A 178 -21.41 23.31 6.48
CA ALA A 178 -22.72 23.57 5.89
C ALA A 178 -22.99 25.08 5.71
N ASP A 179 -22.72 25.88 6.74
CA ASP A 179 -22.88 27.33 6.70
C ASP A 179 -21.94 27.98 5.69
N THR A 180 -20.69 27.50 5.60
CA THR A 180 -19.71 28.00 4.63
C THR A 180 -20.13 27.70 3.20
N VAL A 181 -20.55 26.46 2.91
CA VAL A 181 -21.05 26.11 1.58
C VAL A 181 -22.31 26.93 1.23
N LYS A 182 -23.22 27.11 2.18
CA LYS A 182 -24.40 27.96 1.99
C LYS A 182 -24.03 29.43 1.76
N SER A 183 -23.04 29.96 2.47
CA SER A 183 -22.53 31.34 2.27
C SER A 183 -21.91 31.51 0.88
N TYR A 184 -21.17 30.50 0.41
CA TYR A 184 -20.48 30.53 -0.88
C TYR A 184 -21.40 30.43 -2.09
N PHE A 185 -22.49 29.64 -2.00
CA PHE A 185 -23.34 29.30 -3.14
C PHE A 185 -24.82 29.70 -2.96
N GLY A 186 -25.16 30.33 -1.83
CA GLY A 186 -26.50 30.83 -1.52
C GLY A 186 -27.54 29.69 -1.47
N PRO A 187 -28.69 29.82 -2.16
CA PRO A 187 -29.69 28.76 -2.24
C PRO A 187 -29.27 27.62 -3.17
N THR A 188 -28.23 27.81 -3.98
CA THR A 188 -27.70 26.79 -4.89
C THR A 188 -26.60 25.99 -4.21
N TYR A 189 -26.39 24.75 -4.67
CA TYR A 189 -25.29 23.91 -4.21
C TYR A 189 -24.18 23.88 -5.27
N PRO A 190 -22.89 23.72 -4.90
CA PRO A 190 -21.84 23.57 -5.91
C PRO A 190 -22.15 22.39 -6.83
N LYS A 191 -21.94 22.60 -8.13
CA LYS A 191 -22.00 21.53 -9.13
C LYS A 191 -20.81 20.60 -9.00
N TYR A 192 -19.65 21.15 -8.67
CA TYR A 192 -18.38 20.44 -8.56
C TYR A 192 -17.76 20.63 -7.18
N MET A 193 -17.24 19.54 -6.62
CA MET A 193 -16.29 19.57 -5.51
C MET A 193 -14.96 19.03 -6.01
N VAL A 194 -13.88 19.77 -5.78
CA VAL A 194 -12.53 19.38 -6.14
C VAL A 194 -11.75 19.15 -4.86
N THR A 195 -11.43 17.89 -4.54
CA THR A 195 -10.52 17.60 -3.43
C THR A 195 -9.08 17.63 -3.91
N THR A 196 -8.22 18.31 -3.15
CA THR A 196 -6.78 18.42 -3.44
C THR A 196 -5.96 17.92 -2.26
N GLY A 197 -4.93 17.14 -2.54
CA GLY A 197 -4.15 16.41 -1.54
C GLY A 197 -3.29 15.38 -2.25
N ILE A 198 -2.24 14.88 -1.59
CA ILE A 198 -1.43 13.75 -2.12
C ILE A 198 -1.28 12.63 -1.11
N GLY A 199 -1.14 11.40 -1.61
CA GLY A 199 -1.01 10.21 -0.78
C GLY A 199 -2.29 9.98 0.02
N ALA A 200 -2.19 9.87 1.34
CA ALA A 200 -3.35 9.50 2.17
C ALA A 200 -4.51 10.50 2.07
N ASN A 201 -4.22 11.74 1.69
CA ASN A 201 -5.23 12.78 1.50
C ASN A 201 -6.08 12.57 0.23
N GLU A 202 -5.64 11.73 -0.71
CA GLU A 202 -6.34 11.43 -1.96
C GLU A 202 -6.78 9.95 -2.04
N GLN A 203 -5.97 9.01 -1.51
CA GLN A 203 -6.17 7.59 -1.76
C GLN A 203 -7.52 7.12 -1.18
N PHE A 204 -7.89 7.62 0.01
CA PHE A 204 -9.16 7.30 0.64
C PHE A 204 -10.38 7.88 -0.06
N THR A 205 -10.21 8.89 -0.92
CA THR A 205 -11.33 9.57 -1.57
C THR A 205 -11.62 9.00 -2.96
N HIS A 206 -10.68 8.30 -3.60
CA HIS A 206 -10.84 7.77 -4.96
C HIS A 206 -12.08 6.88 -5.14
N PHE A 207 -12.20 5.81 -4.36
CA PHE A 207 -13.37 4.93 -4.45
C PHE A 207 -14.66 5.67 -4.12
N VAL A 208 -14.66 6.47 -3.04
CA VAL A 208 -15.88 7.15 -2.57
C VAL A 208 -16.35 8.24 -3.55
N ALA A 209 -15.42 8.94 -4.20
CA ALA A 209 -15.73 9.88 -5.28
C ALA A 209 -16.28 9.16 -6.52
N SER A 210 -15.70 8.01 -6.90
CA SER A 210 -16.22 7.15 -7.98
C SER A 210 -17.66 6.74 -7.68
N TYR A 211 -17.91 6.20 -6.47
CA TYR A 211 -19.22 5.80 -6.00
C TYR A 211 -20.23 6.95 -6.02
N ASN A 212 -19.85 8.14 -5.51
CA ASN A 212 -20.71 9.32 -5.54
C ASN A 212 -21.08 9.71 -6.98
N ASN A 213 -20.11 9.73 -7.89
CA ASN A 213 -20.31 10.26 -9.25
C ASN A 213 -21.22 9.39 -10.13
N ILE A 214 -21.40 8.12 -9.78
CA ILE A 214 -22.30 7.21 -10.49
C ILE A 214 -23.69 7.10 -9.82
N ALA A 215 -23.85 7.65 -8.62
CA ALA A 215 -25.12 7.59 -7.90
C ALA A 215 -26.17 8.50 -8.56
N ALA A 216 -27.37 7.97 -8.81
CA ALA A 216 -28.45 8.70 -9.49
C ALA A 216 -28.90 9.96 -8.72
N ASN A 217 -28.76 9.96 -7.40
CA ASN A 217 -29.10 11.05 -6.50
C ASN A 217 -27.86 11.82 -6.01
N SER A 218 -26.75 11.76 -6.75
CA SER A 218 -25.54 12.51 -6.41
C SER A 218 -25.82 14.01 -6.33
N ARG A 219 -25.41 14.63 -5.23
CA ARG A 219 -25.63 16.06 -4.97
C ARG A 219 -24.72 16.96 -5.81
N LEU A 220 -23.52 16.47 -6.11
CA LEU A 220 -22.44 17.17 -6.81
C LEU A 220 -21.55 16.15 -7.51
N LYS A 221 -20.76 16.59 -8.50
CA LYS A 221 -19.68 15.76 -9.05
C LYS A 221 -18.38 15.99 -8.27
N TRP A 222 -17.84 14.93 -7.69
CA TRP A 222 -16.61 14.94 -6.90
C TRP A 222 -15.41 14.61 -7.78
N LEU A 223 -14.52 15.58 -7.96
CA LEU A 223 -13.29 15.51 -8.73
C LEU A 223 -12.08 15.45 -7.78
N ILE A 224 -11.06 14.66 -8.15
CA ILE A 224 -9.82 14.53 -7.37
C ILE A 224 -8.65 15.08 -8.18
N VAL A 225 -7.91 16.00 -7.58
CA VAL A 225 -6.70 16.62 -8.15
C VAL A 225 -5.51 16.29 -7.23
N ASP A 226 -4.77 15.26 -7.62
CA ASP A 226 -3.55 14.75 -6.96
C ASP A 226 -2.26 15.44 -7.44
N SER A 227 -2.37 16.25 -8.48
CA SER A 227 -1.27 17.01 -9.06
C SER A 227 -1.80 18.27 -9.74
N PRO A 228 -1.06 19.40 -9.71
CA PRO A 228 -1.52 20.64 -10.34
C PRO A 228 -1.85 20.49 -11.82
N LYS A 229 -1.17 19.59 -12.54
CA LYS A 229 -1.43 19.34 -13.97
C LYS A 229 -2.84 18.81 -14.21
N ARG A 230 -3.44 18.09 -13.24
CA ARG A 230 -4.81 17.58 -13.35
C ARG A 230 -5.89 18.67 -13.29
N LEU A 231 -5.55 19.91 -12.97
CA LEU A 231 -6.46 21.04 -13.19
C LEU A 231 -6.94 21.15 -14.65
N SER A 232 -6.14 20.65 -15.62
CA SER A 232 -6.54 20.57 -17.02
C SER A 232 -7.65 19.56 -17.33
N LEU A 233 -8.00 18.68 -16.38
CA LEU A 233 -9.09 17.70 -16.50
C LEU A 233 -10.41 18.20 -15.89
N LEU A 234 -10.42 19.42 -15.33
CA LEU A 234 -11.66 20.01 -14.84
C LEU A 234 -12.65 20.19 -16.00
N PRO A 235 -13.96 19.93 -15.78
CA PRO A 235 -14.98 20.20 -16.77
C PRO A 235 -14.91 21.65 -17.27
N SER A 236 -15.14 21.88 -18.56
CA SER A 236 -15.01 23.21 -19.17
C SER A 236 -15.99 24.24 -18.61
N ASP A 237 -17.06 23.81 -17.95
CA ASP A 237 -18.03 24.67 -17.29
C ASP A 237 -17.77 24.85 -15.77
N ALA A 238 -16.70 24.26 -15.22
CA ALA A 238 -16.27 24.50 -13.85
C ALA A 238 -15.73 25.94 -13.71
N ASN A 239 -16.27 26.68 -12.75
CA ASN A 239 -15.92 28.07 -12.47
C ASN A 239 -16.12 28.42 -10.99
N ILE A 240 -15.72 29.63 -10.59
CA ILE A 240 -15.76 30.09 -9.19
C ILE A 240 -17.17 30.09 -8.56
N ASN A 241 -18.24 30.13 -9.36
CA ASN A 241 -19.62 30.18 -8.89
C ASN A 241 -20.25 28.78 -8.72
N ASN A 242 -19.63 27.72 -9.22
CA ASN A 242 -20.18 26.37 -9.15
C ASN A 242 -19.19 25.30 -8.65
N THR A 243 -17.99 25.70 -8.27
CA THR A 243 -16.90 24.78 -7.87
C THR A 243 -16.40 25.12 -6.47
N LEU A 244 -16.38 24.11 -5.60
CA LEU A 244 -15.80 24.17 -4.26
C LEU A 244 -14.49 23.39 -4.24
N PHE A 245 -13.40 24.01 -3.80
CA PHE A 245 -12.15 23.30 -3.52
C PHE A 245 -12.09 22.89 -2.04
N VAL A 246 -11.70 21.64 -1.79
CA VAL A 246 -11.50 21.10 -0.44
C VAL A 246 -10.07 20.58 -0.37
N GLU A 247 -9.21 21.30 0.34
CA GLU A 247 -7.77 21.12 0.25
C GLU A 247 -7.20 20.57 1.56
N PHE A 248 -6.33 19.57 1.48
CA PHE A 248 -5.76 18.91 2.66
C PHE A 248 -4.24 18.90 2.62
N SER A 249 -3.60 19.49 3.63
CA SER A 249 -2.18 19.26 3.88
C SER A 249 -1.84 19.39 5.37
N ARG A 250 -1.36 18.29 5.97
CA ARG A 250 -0.89 18.28 7.37
C ARG A 250 0.40 19.05 7.55
N SER A 251 1.38 18.77 6.69
CA SER A 251 2.67 19.47 6.73
C SER A 251 2.60 20.85 6.10
N SER A 252 1.59 21.09 5.25
CA SER A 252 1.37 22.34 4.52
C SER A 252 2.47 22.73 3.53
N LEU A 253 3.52 21.91 3.46
CA LEU A 253 4.64 21.89 2.50
C LEU A 253 4.42 20.93 1.33
N THR A 254 3.21 20.40 1.17
CA THR A 254 2.89 19.55 0.01
C THR A 254 2.74 20.45 -1.21
N GLU A 255 3.80 20.54 -2.01
CA GLU A 255 3.87 21.40 -3.19
C GLU A 255 2.71 21.13 -4.15
N GLU A 256 2.26 19.88 -4.33
CA GLU A 256 1.15 19.56 -5.22
C GLU A 256 -0.15 20.26 -4.81
N THR A 257 -0.45 20.29 -3.51
CA THR A 257 -1.63 20.97 -2.96
C THR A 257 -1.45 22.49 -3.01
N VAL A 258 -0.29 23.00 -2.57
CA VAL A 258 -0.01 24.45 -2.55
C VAL A 258 -0.05 25.03 -3.96
N LYS A 259 0.56 24.37 -4.95
CA LYS A 259 0.55 24.80 -6.35
C LYS A 259 -0.84 24.72 -6.96
N THR A 260 -1.66 23.75 -6.58
CA THR A 260 -3.06 23.70 -7.02
C THR A 260 -3.83 24.94 -6.54
N HIS A 261 -3.61 25.38 -5.31
CA HIS A 261 -4.16 26.63 -4.79
C HIS A 261 -3.64 27.84 -5.57
N GLU A 262 -2.33 27.94 -5.81
CA GLU A 262 -1.70 29.05 -6.55
C GLU A 262 -2.20 29.18 -8.00
N TYR A 263 -2.46 28.07 -8.69
CA TYR A 263 -2.91 28.06 -10.09
C TYR A 263 -4.41 28.28 -10.28
N THR A 264 -5.17 28.38 -9.19
CA THR A 264 -6.63 28.62 -9.24
C THR A 264 -6.94 30.07 -8.80
N PRO A 265 -8.00 30.71 -9.31
CA PRO A 265 -8.31 32.11 -8.98
C PRO A 265 -8.44 32.35 -7.47
N ARG A 266 -7.96 33.49 -6.96
CA ARG A 266 -8.04 33.80 -5.51
C ARG A 266 -9.47 33.77 -5.00
N GLU A 267 -10.42 34.18 -5.84
CA GLU A 267 -11.85 34.25 -5.55
C GLU A 267 -12.55 32.88 -5.55
N ALA A 268 -11.85 31.79 -5.92
CA ALA A 268 -12.47 30.47 -5.88
C ALA A 268 -12.85 30.09 -4.45
N LYS A 269 -13.95 29.37 -4.31
CA LYS A 269 -14.51 28.99 -3.01
C LYS A 269 -13.71 27.80 -2.45
N ARG A 270 -13.12 27.96 -1.26
CA ARG A 270 -12.28 26.91 -0.67
C ARG A 270 -12.55 26.64 0.80
N ILE A 271 -12.33 25.39 1.17
CA ILE A 271 -12.22 24.94 2.55
C ILE A 271 -10.87 24.25 2.68
N VAL A 272 -10.01 24.78 3.53
CA VAL A 272 -8.62 24.37 3.66
C VAL A 272 -8.39 23.72 5.01
N PHE A 273 -7.97 22.46 5.00
CA PHE A 273 -7.57 21.71 6.19
C PHE A 273 -6.05 21.75 6.32
N SER A 274 -5.54 22.57 7.23
CA SER A 274 -4.10 22.85 7.39
C SER A 274 -3.79 23.46 8.75
N ASN A 275 -2.76 22.95 9.44
CA ASN A 275 -2.38 23.46 10.76
C ASN A 275 -1.40 24.64 10.67
N THR A 276 -0.48 24.60 9.70
CA THR A 276 0.64 25.57 9.58
C THR A 276 1.03 25.82 8.12
N GLY A 277 2.21 26.40 7.87
CA GLY A 277 2.92 26.43 6.58
C GLY A 277 2.24 27.16 5.40
N PRO A 278 2.82 27.04 4.19
CA PRO A 278 2.42 27.80 3.01
C PRO A 278 0.94 27.68 2.64
N LEU A 279 0.35 26.48 2.74
CA LEU A 279 -1.07 26.28 2.43
C LEU A 279 -1.99 27.08 3.37
N LYS A 280 -1.68 27.15 4.68
CA LYS A 280 -2.44 27.98 5.61
C LYS A 280 -2.26 29.47 5.30
N GLN A 281 -1.03 29.90 5.05
CA GLN A 281 -0.72 31.31 4.73
C GLN A 281 -1.44 31.79 3.46
N ILE A 282 -1.47 30.99 2.40
CA ILE A 282 -2.18 31.35 1.17
C ILE A 282 -3.70 31.36 1.38
N ALA A 283 -4.21 30.42 2.18
CA ALA A 283 -5.62 30.39 2.54
C ALA A 283 -6.04 31.62 3.37
N GLU A 284 -5.20 32.07 4.31
CA GLU A 284 -5.40 33.29 5.12
C GLU A 284 -5.39 34.54 4.25
N ARG A 285 -4.41 34.66 3.34
CA ARG A 285 -4.32 35.75 2.37
C ARG A 285 -5.60 35.89 1.54
N ASP A 286 -6.15 34.76 1.11
CA ASP A 286 -7.31 34.70 0.23
C ASP A 286 -8.64 34.59 1.00
N GLN A 287 -8.62 34.73 2.33
CA GLN A 287 -9.81 34.74 3.21
C GLN A 287 -10.69 33.47 3.08
N ASN A 288 -10.07 32.32 2.88
CA ASN A 288 -10.76 31.03 2.82
C ASN A 288 -11.12 30.51 4.22
N LEU A 289 -12.07 29.58 4.31
CA LEU A 289 -12.29 28.83 5.56
C LEU A 289 -11.07 27.94 5.82
N ILE A 290 -10.49 28.05 7.01
CA ILE A 290 -9.39 27.19 7.47
C ILE A 290 -9.87 26.37 8.67
N LEU A 291 -9.63 25.07 8.60
CA LEU A 291 -9.92 24.12 9.67
C LEU A 291 -8.66 23.33 10.00
N GLU A 292 -8.51 22.96 11.27
CA GLU A 292 -7.34 22.22 11.73
C GLU A 292 -7.51 20.70 11.56
N LEU A 293 -6.39 20.03 11.39
CA LEU A 293 -6.22 18.58 11.31
C LEU A 293 -5.70 18.07 12.66
N PRO A 294 -6.13 16.89 13.14
CA PRO A 294 -5.55 16.29 14.34
C PRO A 294 -4.05 16.01 14.18
N ASP A 295 -3.24 16.39 15.17
CA ASP A 295 -1.76 16.32 15.11
C ASP A 295 -1.20 14.89 15.21
N GLU A 296 -1.91 13.97 15.87
CA GLU A 296 -1.34 12.70 16.34
C GLU A 296 -1.43 11.53 15.36
N VAL A 297 -2.11 11.66 14.22
CA VAL A 297 -2.36 10.50 13.35
C VAL A 297 -1.41 10.52 12.16
N SER A 298 -0.73 9.40 11.90
CA SER A 298 0.06 9.22 10.67
C SER A 298 -0.80 9.37 9.42
N GLY A 299 -0.19 9.80 8.31
CA GLY A 299 -0.79 9.98 6.98
C GLY A 299 -1.89 8.97 6.67
N ARG A 300 -1.44 7.77 6.32
CA ARG A 300 -2.23 6.62 5.90
C ARG A 300 -3.14 6.05 6.99
N PHE A 301 -2.79 6.17 8.26
CA PHE A 301 -3.67 5.70 9.34
C PHE A 301 -4.72 6.76 9.75
N GLY A 302 -4.73 7.91 9.08
CA GLY A 302 -5.62 9.03 9.34
C GLY A 302 -7.07 8.84 8.94
N ARG A 303 -7.40 7.88 8.07
CA ARG A 303 -8.73 7.79 7.43
C ARG A 303 -9.90 7.89 8.42
N ASN A 304 -9.81 7.16 9.52
CA ASN A 304 -10.91 7.03 10.48
C ASN A 304 -11.03 8.21 11.45
N LYS A 305 -9.95 8.99 11.61
CA LYS A 305 -9.76 9.99 12.68
C LYS A 305 -9.34 11.36 12.16
N THR A 306 -9.56 11.63 10.88
CA THR A 306 -9.24 12.91 10.27
C THR A 306 -10.39 13.32 9.34
N PRO A 307 -10.53 14.62 9.04
CA PRO A 307 -11.59 15.10 8.16
C PRO A 307 -11.34 14.76 6.68
N ILE A 308 -10.20 14.13 6.34
CA ILE A 308 -9.76 13.87 4.96
C ILE A 308 -10.83 13.17 4.13
N LEU A 309 -11.45 12.12 4.68
CA LEU A 309 -12.56 11.42 4.03
C LEU A 309 -13.91 11.93 4.52
N LEU A 310 -14.03 12.25 5.81
CA LEU A 310 -15.30 12.62 6.44
C LEU A 310 -15.90 13.92 5.90
N ALA A 311 -15.08 14.98 5.80
CA ALA A 311 -15.54 16.27 5.32
C ALA A 311 -16.05 16.23 3.88
N PRO A 312 -15.32 15.66 2.89
CA PRO A 312 -15.83 15.65 1.53
C PRO A 312 -17.00 14.67 1.35
N MET A 313 -17.09 13.57 2.10
CA MET A 313 -18.30 12.74 2.12
C MET A 313 -19.53 13.50 2.64
N TYR A 314 -19.36 14.28 3.71
CA TYR A 314 -20.41 15.12 4.26
C TYR A 314 -20.88 16.18 3.25
N ILE A 315 -19.94 16.88 2.60
CA ILE A 315 -20.24 17.87 1.56
C ILE A 315 -20.93 17.21 0.36
N ALA A 316 -20.48 16.03 -0.08
CA ALA A 316 -21.12 15.27 -1.14
C ALA A 316 -22.55 14.79 -0.79
N GLY A 317 -22.96 14.89 0.48
CA GLY A 317 -24.27 14.45 0.95
C GLY A 317 -24.39 12.93 1.07
N LEU A 318 -23.27 12.23 1.25
CA LEU A 318 -23.26 10.80 1.53
C LEU A 318 -23.63 10.50 2.98
N ASP A 319 -24.12 9.29 3.25
CA ASP A 319 -24.41 8.82 4.61
C ASP A 319 -23.12 8.52 5.38
N VAL A 320 -22.55 9.58 5.96
CA VAL A 320 -21.34 9.50 6.78
C VAL A 320 -21.57 8.76 8.09
N GLU A 321 -22.78 8.76 8.64
CA GLU A 321 -23.05 8.04 9.90
C GLU A 321 -22.95 6.53 9.66
N SER A 322 -23.63 6.03 8.62
CA SER A 322 -23.57 4.63 8.22
C SER A 322 -22.13 4.22 7.94
N TYR A 323 -21.37 5.00 7.16
CA TYR A 323 -19.97 4.68 6.85
C TYR A 323 -19.11 4.53 8.10
N TRP A 324 -19.19 5.44 9.08
CA TRP A 324 -18.43 5.34 10.32
C TRP A 324 -18.92 4.23 11.25
N LYS A 325 -20.21 3.87 11.23
CA LYS A 325 -20.71 2.66 11.91
C LYS A 325 -20.12 1.38 11.32
N HIS A 326 -19.95 1.30 10.00
CA HIS A 326 -19.29 0.16 9.37
C HIS A 326 -17.81 0.07 9.74
N ILE A 327 -17.10 1.20 9.87
CA ILE A 327 -15.72 1.20 10.41
C ILE A 327 -15.70 0.68 11.84
N ASP A 328 -16.60 1.15 12.71
CA ASP A 328 -16.65 0.71 14.11
C ASP A 328 -16.96 -0.80 14.21
N SER A 329 -17.92 -1.29 13.40
CA SER A 329 -18.21 -2.72 13.27
C SER A 329 -16.98 -3.52 12.80
N ALA A 330 -16.23 -3.02 11.82
CA ALA A 330 -15.00 -3.63 11.35
C ALA A 330 -13.94 -3.72 12.46
N ILE A 331 -13.74 -2.64 13.23
CA ILE A 331 -12.79 -2.60 14.36
C ILE A 331 -13.16 -3.66 15.41
N ASN A 332 -14.44 -3.81 15.73
CA ASN A 332 -14.93 -4.79 16.70
C ASN A 332 -14.79 -6.24 16.19
N ALA A 333 -15.04 -6.47 14.90
CA ALA A 333 -14.93 -7.80 14.29
C ALA A 333 -13.47 -8.23 14.05
N PHE A 334 -12.60 -7.26 13.73
CA PHE A 334 -11.17 -7.46 13.53
C PHE A 334 -10.40 -7.24 14.84
N ASP A 335 -10.54 -8.19 15.77
CA ASP A 335 -9.80 -8.18 17.03
C ASP A 335 -8.30 -8.41 16.78
N ILE A 336 -7.54 -7.32 16.70
CA ILE A 336 -6.10 -7.38 16.50
C ILE A 336 -5.35 -8.07 17.65
N THR A 337 -5.95 -8.21 18.84
CA THR A 337 -5.33 -8.89 19.99
C THR A 337 -5.52 -10.40 19.96
N ASP A 338 -6.37 -10.90 19.05
CA ASP A 338 -6.60 -12.31 18.82
C ASP A 338 -5.76 -12.80 17.63
N PRO A 339 -4.80 -13.73 17.85
CA PRO A 339 -4.00 -14.30 16.77
C PRO A 339 -4.80 -15.06 15.70
N GLN A 340 -6.07 -15.36 15.94
CA GLN A 340 -6.98 -16.01 14.99
C GLN A 340 -7.85 -15.03 14.20
N SER A 341 -7.81 -13.73 14.49
CA SER A 341 -8.56 -12.74 13.72
C SER A 341 -8.01 -12.63 12.29
N LEU A 342 -8.91 -12.34 11.34
CA LEU A 342 -8.56 -12.26 9.92
C LEU A 342 -7.31 -11.39 9.61
N PRO A 343 -7.19 -10.12 10.05
CA PRO A 343 -5.99 -9.33 9.74
C PRO A 343 -4.71 -9.94 10.32
N PHE A 344 -4.79 -10.60 11.50
CA PHE A 344 -3.64 -11.26 12.10
C PHE A 344 -3.24 -12.49 11.28
N VAL A 345 -4.21 -13.31 10.88
CA VAL A 345 -3.99 -14.48 10.01
C VAL A 345 -3.34 -14.07 8.69
N LEU A 346 -3.83 -13.00 8.05
CA LEU A 346 -3.23 -12.46 6.82
C LEU A 346 -1.78 -12.02 7.05
N ALA A 347 -1.52 -11.28 8.13
CA ALA A 347 -0.16 -10.83 8.47
C ALA A 347 0.79 -12.00 8.74
N LYS A 348 0.35 -13.02 9.50
CA LYS A 348 1.11 -14.27 9.74
C LYS A 348 1.43 -15.00 8.45
N TYR A 349 0.44 -15.16 7.58
CA TYR A 349 0.60 -15.83 6.30
C TYR A 349 1.65 -15.13 5.43
N ILE A 350 1.54 -13.80 5.30
CA ILE A 350 2.50 -13.01 4.52
C ILE A 350 3.89 -13.08 5.15
N LEU A 351 4.01 -12.94 6.48
CA LEU A 351 5.28 -13.04 7.18
C LEU A 351 5.95 -14.39 6.98
N LEU A 352 5.19 -15.48 7.16
CA LEU A 352 5.71 -16.84 7.05
C LEU A 352 6.30 -17.05 5.66
N HIS A 353 5.52 -16.74 4.61
CA HIS A 353 5.99 -16.93 3.23
C HIS A 353 7.14 -16.00 2.87
N GLN A 354 7.14 -14.75 3.35
CA GLN A 354 8.27 -13.86 3.15
C GLN A 354 9.55 -14.41 3.79
N THR A 355 9.45 -14.95 5.01
CA THR A 355 10.60 -15.45 5.77
C THR A 355 11.11 -16.77 5.19
N LEU A 356 10.20 -17.65 4.75
CA LEU A 356 10.51 -18.96 4.15
C LEU A 356 11.13 -18.88 2.76
N SER A 357 10.64 -17.97 1.93
CA SER A 357 10.92 -18.00 0.48
C SER A 357 11.47 -16.69 -0.05
N LEU A 358 11.92 -15.80 0.85
CA LEU A 358 12.48 -14.49 0.52
C LEU A 358 11.59 -13.71 -0.48
N LYS A 359 10.27 -13.77 -0.26
CA LYS A 359 9.31 -13.06 -1.12
C LYS A 359 9.60 -11.57 -1.01
N ASN A 360 9.66 -10.90 -2.17
CA ASN A 360 9.96 -9.47 -2.22
C ASN A 360 8.92 -8.63 -2.96
N LEU A 361 7.95 -9.30 -3.58
CA LEU A 361 6.83 -8.64 -4.25
C LEU A 361 5.56 -9.46 -4.05
N ILE A 362 4.50 -8.76 -3.69
CA ILE A 362 3.12 -9.21 -3.73
C ILE A 362 2.48 -8.58 -4.98
N TYR A 363 2.03 -9.43 -5.91
CA TYR A 363 1.16 -8.98 -6.99
C TYR A 363 -0.25 -8.77 -6.45
N LEU A 364 -0.85 -7.61 -6.72
CA LEU A 364 -2.23 -7.30 -6.37
C LEU A 364 -3.11 -7.30 -7.63
N GLY A 365 -3.87 -8.39 -7.82
CA GLY A 365 -4.75 -8.56 -8.98
C GLY A 365 -6.19 -8.16 -8.68
N CYS A 366 -6.79 -7.33 -9.53
CA CYS A 366 -8.19 -6.89 -9.42
C CYS A 366 -8.88 -7.00 -10.77
N ASN A 367 -10.15 -7.39 -10.82
CA ASN A 367 -10.95 -7.48 -12.06
C ASN A 367 -12.05 -6.41 -12.19
N ASP A 368 -12.10 -5.46 -11.28
CA ASP A 368 -13.08 -4.37 -11.26
C ASP A 368 -12.34 -3.05 -10.95
N ASN A 369 -12.71 -1.97 -11.63
CA ASN A 369 -12.04 -0.68 -11.48
C ASN A 369 -12.23 -0.09 -10.07
N ASP A 370 -13.42 -0.22 -9.50
CA ASP A 370 -13.71 0.28 -8.15
C ASP A 370 -12.92 -0.54 -7.11
N LEU A 371 -12.73 -1.85 -7.33
CA LEU A 371 -11.80 -2.66 -6.54
C LEU A 371 -10.34 -2.22 -6.71
N GLY A 372 -9.96 -1.78 -7.91
CA GLY A 372 -8.65 -1.19 -8.16
C GLY A 372 -8.39 0.06 -7.30
N LEU A 373 -9.40 0.91 -7.13
CA LEU A 373 -9.30 2.10 -6.26
C LEU A 373 -9.16 1.72 -4.79
N LEU A 374 -9.91 0.71 -4.31
CA LEU A 374 -9.75 0.18 -2.95
C LEU A 374 -8.40 -0.51 -2.74
N ALA A 375 -7.90 -1.19 -3.77
CA ALA A 375 -6.60 -1.83 -3.78
C ALA A 375 -5.46 -0.81 -3.67
N ASP A 376 -5.60 0.37 -4.29
CA ASP A 376 -4.61 1.44 -4.20
C ASP A 376 -4.48 1.98 -2.76
N GLU A 377 -5.56 1.98 -1.96
CA GLU A 377 -5.47 2.23 -0.51
C GLU A 377 -4.56 1.20 0.18
N PHE A 378 -4.73 -0.09 -0.13
CA PHE A 378 -3.90 -1.14 0.47
C PHE A 378 -2.43 -1.01 0.07
N ILE A 379 -2.16 -0.67 -1.20
CA ILE A 379 -0.81 -0.39 -1.69
C ILE A 379 -0.18 0.74 -0.87
N GLN A 380 -0.90 1.81 -0.58
CA GLN A 380 -0.38 2.88 0.24
C GLN A 380 -0.11 2.45 1.68
N PHE A 381 -1.08 1.79 2.33
CA PHE A 381 -0.89 1.27 3.69
C PHE A 381 0.37 0.41 3.76
N TRP A 382 0.49 -0.53 2.84
CA TRP A 382 1.58 -1.48 2.83
C TRP A 382 2.91 -0.84 2.47
N ASN A 383 3.01 -0.22 1.29
CA ASN A 383 4.30 0.23 0.79
C ASN A 383 4.93 1.32 1.66
N GLU A 384 4.11 2.22 2.23
CA GLU A 384 4.64 3.20 3.17
C GLU A 384 4.74 2.66 4.61
N GLY A 385 3.89 1.73 5.04
CA GLY A 385 3.84 1.23 6.41
C GLY A 385 4.85 0.11 6.71
N VAL A 386 5.21 -0.68 5.70
CA VAL A 386 5.94 -1.94 5.86
C VAL A 386 7.35 -1.88 5.25
N ASN A 387 7.57 -1.12 4.17
CA ASN A 387 8.88 -1.08 3.50
C ASN A 387 9.82 -0.06 4.14
N LYS A 388 10.50 -0.49 5.21
CA LYS A 388 11.56 0.25 5.92
C LYS A 388 12.90 -0.48 5.85
N GLY A 389 13.95 0.12 6.41
CA GLY A 389 15.26 -0.54 6.53
C GLY A 389 15.12 -1.96 7.07
N GLY A 390 15.69 -2.94 6.36
CA GLY A 390 15.57 -4.36 6.71
C GLY A 390 14.46 -5.13 5.99
N ASN A 391 13.34 -4.50 5.63
CA ASN A 391 12.20 -5.17 4.97
C ASN A 391 12.02 -4.68 3.52
N ASP A 392 11.85 -5.60 2.57
CA ASP A 392 11.66 -5.29 1.14
C ASP A 392 10.62 -6.26 0.58
N LEU A 393 9.36 -5.93 0.83
CA LEU A 393 8.18 -6.64 0.34
C LEU A 393 7.20 -5.61 -0.16
N LEU A 394 7.30 -5.30 -1.45
CA LEU A 394 6.43 -4.35 -2.11
C LEU A 394 5.10 -5.01 -2.46
N ILE A 395 4.00 -4.25 -2.43
CA ILE A 395 2.78 -4.60 -3.15
C ILE A 395 2.74 -3.74 -4.40
N SER A 396 2.42 -4.37 -5.53
CA SER A 396 2.17 -3.64 -6.76
C SER A 396 0.94 -4.19 -7.45
N ARG A 397 0.04 -3.28 -7.82
CA ARG A 397 -0.95 -3.48 -8.86
C ARG A 397 -0.38 -2.95 -10.16
N PHE A 398 -0.73 -3.60 -11.26
CA PHE A 398 -0.40 -3.14 -12.60
C PHE A 398 -1.67 -2.59 -13.27
N PHE A 399 -2.14 -3.18 -14.37
CA PHE A 399 -3.34 -2.70 -15.06
C PHE A 399 -4.63 -3.31 -14.52
N GLY A 400 -4.54 -4.43 -13.80
CA GLY A 400 -5.69 -5.25 -13.43
C GLY A 400 -5.93 -6.38 -14.41
N LEU A 401 -6.73 -7.35 -13.98
CA LEU A 401 -7.16 -8.50 -14.76
C LEU A 401 -8.36 -8.11 -15.62
N PRO A 402 -8.49 -8.72 -16.82
CA PRO A 402 -7.60 -9.72 -17.41
C PRO A 402 -6.39 -9.11 -18.14
N ARG A 403 -6.29 -7.78 -18.25
CA ARG A 403 -5.24 -7.09 -19.04
C ARG A 403 -3.82 -7.49 -18.65
N ASP A 404 -3.55 -7.67 -17.37
CA ASP A 404 -2.24 -8.07 -16.86
C ASP A 404 -1.76 -9.41 -17.42
N SER A 405 -2.68 -10.29 -17.86
CA SER A 405 -2.35 -11.57 -18.53
C SER A 405 -1.49 -11.38 -19.78
N HIS A 406 -1.62 -10.22 -20.44
CA HIS A 406 -0.93 -9.91 -21.69
C HIS A 406 0.29 -8.99 -21.50
N MET A 407 0.66 -8.67 -20.25
CA MET A 407 1.72 -7.71 -19.97
C MET A 407 2.66 -8.16 -18.85
N ASN A 408 2.10 -8.56 -17.70
CA ASN A 408 2.87 -8.69 -16.46
C ASN A 408 2.85 -10.13 -15.92
N VAL A 409 1.78 -10.89 -16.17
CA VAL A 409 1.58 -12.23 -15.59
C VAL A 409 2.70 -13.19 -15.97
N GLU A 410 3.16 -13.20 -17.23
CA GLU A 410 4.27 -14.07 -17.66
C GLU A 410 5.54 -13.80 -16.83
N GLY A 411 5.90 -12.53 -16.65
CA GLY A 411 7.05 -12.15 -15.82
C GLY A 411 6.88 -12.53 -14.34
N LEU A 412 5.67 -12.40 -13.80
CA LEU A 412 5.36 -12.79 -12.41
C LEU A 412 5.44 -14.31 -12.21
N LEU A 413 4.84 -15.09 -13.11
CA LEU A 413 4.85 -16.55 -13.07
C LEU A 413 6.24 -17.14 -13.34
N GLY A 414 6.98 -16.56 -14.29
CA GLY A 414 8.37 -16.93 -14.58
C GLY A 414 9.31 -16.69 -13.40
N ASN A 415 8.99 -15.72 -12.53
CA ASN A 415 9.77 -15.38 -11.34
C ASN A 415 9.10 -15.79 -10.02
N ARG A 416 8.15 -16.74 -10.07
CA ARG A 416 7.26 -17.17 -8.95
C ARG A 416 7.94 -17.42 -7.60
N LEU A 417 9.20 -17.87 -7.60
CA LEU A 417 9.93 -18.20 -6.38
C LEU A 417 10.07 -17.00 -5.43
N THR A 418 10.17 -15.79 -5.98
CA THR A 418 10.33 -14.54 -5.20
C THR A 418 9.02 -13.77 -5.03
N LYS A 419 7.91 -14.33 -5.50
CA LYS A 419 6.61 -13.66 -5.61
C LYS A 419 5.54 -14.37 -4.80
N MET A 420 4.56 -13.59 -4.37
CA MET A 420 3.26 -14.07 -3.90
C MET A 420 2.17 -13.19 -4.51
N ALA A 421 0.90 -13.56 -4.36
CA ALA A 421 -0.20 -12.79 -4.90
C ALA A 421 -1.34 -12.59 -3.90
N ILE A 422 -2.03 -11.47 -4.05
CA ILE A 422 -3.31 -11.19 -3.41
C ILE A 422 -4.26 -10.79 -4.53
N PHE A 423 -5.43 -11.41 -4.58
CA PHE A 423 -6.46 -11.10 -5.55
C PHE A 423 -7.67 -10.51 -4.84
N LEU A 424 -8.19 -9.38 -5.34
CA LEU A 424 -9.48 -8.82 -4.94
C LEU A 424 -10.41 -8.97 -6.15
N LEU A 425 -11.26 -9.99 -6.13
CA LEU A 425 -12.09 -10.33 -7.28
C LEU A 425 -13.56 -10.13 -6.97
N ARG A 426 -14.23 -9.35 -7.82
CA ARG A 426 -15.69 -9.32 -7.87
C ARG A 426 -16.17 -10.60 -8.57
N THR A 427 -17.09 -11.34 -7.96
CA THR A 427 -17.55 -12.63 -8.48
C THR A 427 -18.83 -12.56 -9.30
N ASP A 428 -19.48 -11.41 -9.35
CA ASP A 428 -20.60 -11.14 -10.25
C ASP A 428 -20.40 -9.78 -10.92
N MET A 429 -19.95 -9.80 -12.18
CA MET A 429 -19.70 -8.61 -13.00
C MET A 429 -20.88 -8.23 -13.90
N ARG A 430 -22.02 -8.92 -13.78
CA ARG A 430 -23.19 -8.64 -14.61
C ARG A 430 -23.67 -7.22 -14.34
N SER A 431 -23.90 -6.47 -15.42
CA SER A 431 -24.44 -5.11 -15.32
C SER A 431 -25.95 -5.15 -15.46
N ASN A 432 -26.66 -4.42 -14.59
CA ASN A 432 -28.09 -4.14 -14.75
C ASN A 432 -28.37 -3.18 -15.93
N THR A 433 -27.33 -2.55 -16.47
CA THR A 433 -27.40 -1.61 -17.59
C THR A 433 -26.40 -2.03 -18.66
N THR A 434 -26.88 -2.58 -19.76
CA THR A 434 -26.06 -2.88 -20.93
C THR A 434 -26.21 -1.76 -21.96
N HIS A 435 -25.13 -1.46 -22.66
CA HIS A 435 -25.21 -0.56 -23.82
C HIS A 435 -26.14 -1.18 -24.89
N PRO A 436 -26.92 -0.39 -25.65
CA PRO A 436 -27.87 -0.94 -26.63
C PRO A 436 -27.26 -1.84 -27.73
N LEU A 437 -25.95 -1.72 -27.98
CA LEU A 437 -25.21 -2.57 -28.92
C LEU A 437 -24.71 -3.88 -28.31
N VAL A 438 -24.83 -4.06 -27.00
CA VAL A 438 -24.34 -5.25 -26.29
C VAL A 438 -25.49 -6.21 -26.08
N SER A 439 -25.39 -7.40 -26.67
CA SER A 439 -26.29 -8.51 -26.36
C SER A 439 -25.93 -9.10 -25.00
N SER A 440 -26.93 -9.35 -24.17
CA SER A 440 -26.75 -10.03 -22.87
C SER A 440 -26.43 -11.52 -23.04
N ILE A 441 -26.94 -12.13 -24.11
CA ILE A 441 -26.65 -13.51 -24.52
C ILE A 441 -25.54 -13.45 -25.56
N ILE A 442 -24.47 -14.19 -25.33
CA ILE A 442 -23.37 -14.26 -26.30
C ILE A 442 -23.75 -15.14 -27.50
N ASP A 443 -23.16 -14.84 -28.66
CA ASP A 443 -23.16 -15.71 -29.85
C ASP A 443 -21.78 -16.39 -29.94
N PRO A 444 -21.57 -17.53 -29.27
CA PRO A 444 -20.23 -18.06 -29.07
C PRO A 444 -19.79 -18.91 -30.26
N ILE A 445 -18.54 -18.70 -30.68
CA ILE A 445 -17.88 -19.61 -31.65
C ILE A 445 -17.61 -20.98 -31.00
N ASN A 446 -17.27 -21.00 -29.71
CA ASN A 446 -17.12 -22.24 -28.95
C ASN A 446 -18.47 -22.65 -28.32
N PRO A 447 -19.08 -23.78 -28.72
CA PRO A 447 -20.35 -24.24 -28.15
C PRO A 447 -20.32 -24.43 -26.62
N GLU A 448 -19.16 -24.68 -26.03
CA GLU A 448 -19.01 -24.82 -24.57
C GLU A 448 -19.24 -23.51 -23.82
N HIS A 449 -19.23 -22.37 -24.52
CA HIS A 449 -19.51 -21.06 -23.91
C HIS A 449 -21.02 -20.75 -23.86
N ILE A 450 -21.88 -21.61 -24.43
CA ILE A 450 -23.34 -21.45 -24.35
C ILE A 450 -23.76 -21.36 -22.86
N GLY A 451 -24.49 -20.29 -22.52
CA GLY A 451 -24.97 -20.01 -21.16
C GLY A 451 -24.18 -18.94 -20.40
N LEU A 452 -23.02 -18.49 -20.93
CA LEU A 452 -22.34 -17.31 -20.41
C LEU A 452 -23.13 -16.03 -20.75
N HIS A 453 -23.11 -15.09 -19.82
CA HIS A 453 -23.66 -13.74 -19.98
C HIS A 453 -22.54 -12.72 -20.08
N PHE A 454 -22.81 -11.57 -20.71
CA PHE A 454 -21.86 -10.46 -20.75
C PHE A 454 -21.37 -10.08 -19.34
N GLY A 455 -20.05 -10.12 -19.15
CA GLY A 455 -19.36 -9.90 -17.87
C GLY A 455 -18.96 -11.19 -17.15
N ASP A 456 -19.54 -12.36 -17.45
CA ASP A 456 -19.11 -13.63 -16.86
C ASP A 456 -17.67 -13.97 -17.25
N GLU A 457 -17.26 -13.60 -18.47
CA GLU A 457 -15.90 -13.79 -18.98
C GLU A 457 -14.84 -13.09 -18.13
N GLU A 458 -15.12 -11.89 -17.62
CA GLU A 458 -14.22 -11.12 -16.75
C GLU A 458 -13.94 -11.86 -15.44
N VAL A 459 -14.98 -12.48 -14.87
CA VAL A 459 -14.86 -13.30 -13.66
C VAL A 459 -14.06 -14.57 -13.96
N VAL A 460 -14.45 -15.33 -14.99
CA VAL A 460 -13.81 -16.60 -15.34
C VAL A 460 -12.31 -16.42 -15.65
N LEU A 461 -11.95 -15.41 -16.44
CA LEU A 461 -10.57 -15.13 -16.81
C LEU A 461 -9.73 -14.67 -15.60
N ALA A 462 -10.30 -13.86 -14.71
CA ALA A 462 -9.62 -13.46 -13.48
C ALA A 462 -9.40 -14.65 -12.52
N TYR A 463 -10.39 -15.54 -12.39
CA TYR A 463 -10.25 -16.77 -11.61
C TYR A 463 -9.24 -17.74 -12.21
N ALA A 464 -9.15 -17.86 -13.54
CA ALA A 464 -8.14 -18.68 -14.20
C ALA A 464 -6.73 -18.19 -13.85
N ASN A 465 -6.52 -16.87 -13.83
CA ASN A 465 -5.27 -16.26 -13.37
C ASN A 465 -5.01 -16.59 -11.89
N TYR A 466 -5.97 -16.35 -11.00
CA TYR A 466 -5.82 -16.72 -9.58
C TYR A 466 -5.45 -18.20 -9.41
N LYS A 467 -6.15 -19.12 -10.08
CA LYS A 467 -5.86 -20.56 -10.03
C LYS A 467 -4.41 -20.83 -10.42
N ARG A 468 -3.96 -20.28 -11.54
CA ARG A 468 -2.58 -20.46 -12.01
C ARG A 468 -1.54 -19.92 -11.04
N PHE A 469 -1.78 -18.76 -10.44
CA PHE A 469 -0.91 -18.24 -9.38
C PHE A 469 -0.93 -19.14 -8.16
N SER A 470 -2.10 -19.58 -7.73
CA SER A 470 -2.27 -20.44 -6.55
C SER A 470 -1.53 -21.78 -6.69
N GLU A 471 -1.47 -22.37 -7.88
CA GLU A 471 -0.70 -23.60 -8.15
C GLU A 471 0.82 -23.41 -7.99
N LEU A 472 1.30 -22.19 -8.19
CA LEU A 472 2.72 -21.89 -8.40
C LEU A 472 3.36 -21.06 -7.28
N MET A 473 2.56 -20.32 -6.51
CA MET A 473 3.03 -19.45 -5.45
C MET A 473 1.96 -19.20 -4.38
N PRO A 474 2.37 -18.81 -3.16
CA PRO A 474 1.45 -18.39 -2.11
C PRO A 474 0.50 -17.31 -2.62
N SER A 475 -0.79 -17.54 -2.48
CA SER A 475 -1.83 -16.68 -3.03
C SER A 475 -2.97 -16.52 -2.05
N ILE A 476 -3.45 -15.29 -1.88
CA ILE A 476 -4.66 -14.96 -1.12
C ILE A 476 -5.73 -14.48 -2.12
N LEU A 477 -6.98 -14.88 -1.93
CA LEU A 477 -8.12 -14.42 -2.70
C LEU A 477 -9.16 -13.83 -1.75
N ILE A 478 -9.58 -12.60 -2.02
CA ILE A 478 -10.71 -11.91 -1.39
C ILE A 478 -11.79 -11.81 -2.47
N GLU A 479 -12.83 -12.64 -2.34
CA GLU A 479 -13.99 -12.73 -3.23
C GLU A 479 -15.06 -11.75 -2.76
N ILE A 480 -15.54 -10.88 -3.64
CA ILE A 480 -16.57 -9.88 -3.35
C ILE A 480 -17.79 -10.19 -4.22
N PRO A 481 -18.95 -10.57 -3.64
CA PRO A 481 -20.04 -11.15 -4.40
C PRO A 481 -20.78 -10.13 -5.26
N LEU A 482 -20.73 -8.85 -4.91
CA LEU A 482 -21.51 -7.79 -5.54
C LEU A 482 -20.63 -6.60 -5.94
N LYS A 483 -21.23 -5.59 -6.58
CA LYS A 483 -20.53 -4.33 -6.84
C LYS A 483 -20.05 -3.71 -5.51
N PRO A 484 -18.79 -3.22 -5.41
CA PRO A 484 -18.30 -2.65 -4.17
C PRO A 484 -19.16 -1.46 -3.72
N SER A 485 -19.49 -1.46 -2.43
CA SER A 485 -20.29 -0.41 -1.79
C SER A 485 -19.45 0.39 -0.79
N LEU A 486 -20.04 1.45 -0.25
CA LEU A 486 -19.46 2.21 0.86
C LEU A 486 -19.13 1.33 2.08
N GLU A 487 -19.95 0.32 2.36
CA GLU A 487 -19.68 -0.67 3.42
C GLU A 487 -18.43 -1.51 3.13
N HIS A 488 -18.23 -1.93 1.87
CA HIS A 488 -17.01 -2.64 1.46
C HIS A 488 -15.77 -1.76 1.67
N SER A 489 -15.83 -0.48 1.28
CA SER A 489 -14.74 0.48 1.48
C SER A 489 -14.38 0.65 2.94
N ALA A 490 -15.37 0.83 3.82
CA ALA A 490 -15.15 0.95 5.26
C ALA A 490 -14.48 -0.30 5.86
N ILE A 491 -15.00 -1.49 5.54
CA ILE A 491 -14.55 -2.75 6.15
C ILE A 491 -13.23 -3.23 5.56
N LEU A 492 -13.09 -3.30 4.24
CA LEU A 492 -11.83 -3.71 3.59
C LEU A 492 -10.72 -2.72 3.91
N GLY A 493 -11.06 -1.43 3.90
CA GLY A 493 -10.13 -0.39 4.30
C GLY A 493 -9.62 -0.57 5.73
N GLN A 494 -10.44 -1.05 6.67
CA GLN A 494 -10.00 -1.35 8.04
C GLN A 494 -9.15 -2.62 8.09
N LEU A 495 -9.53 -3.67 7.34
CA LEU A 495 -8.76 -4.89 7.20
C LEU A 495 -7.32 -4.61 6.70
N PHE A 496 -7.17 -3.74 5.70
CA PHE A 496 -5.87 -3.35 5.15
C PHE A 496 -5.00 -2.61 6.16
N ALA A 497 -5.60 -1.68 6.92
CA ALA A 497 -4.90 -0.94 7.97
C ALA A 497 -4.41 -1.90 9.07
N ASP A 498 -5.28 -2.79 9.56
CA ASP A 498 -4.95 -3.73 10.64
C ASP A 498 -3.91 -4.77 10.19
N THR A 499 -4.06 -5.33 9.00
CA THR A 499 -3.09 -6.29 8.44
C THR A 499 -1.71 -5.67 8.32
N THR A 500 -1.64 -4.43 7.82
CA THR A 500 -0.39 -3.66 7.71
C THR A 500 0.20 -3.38 9.08
N PHE A 501 -0.60 -2.93 10.05
CA PHE A 501 -0.17 -2.65 11.41
C PHE A 501 0.42 -3.90 12.08
N ILE A 502 -0.31 -5.02 12.06
CA ILE A 502 0.13 -6.28 12.68
C ILE A 502 1.42 -6.77 12.01
N TYR A 503 1.48 -6.77 10.67
CA TYR A 503 2.68 -7.16 9.95
C TYR A 503 3.89 -6.30 10.33
N SER A 504 3.73 -4.98 10.39
CA SER A 504 4.81 -4.08 10.80
C SER A 504 5.29 -4.40 12.21
N ARG A 505 4.39 -4.70 13.16
CA ARG A 505 4.77 -5.10 14.52
C ARG A 505 5.47 -6.45 14.58
N LEU A 506 5.03 -7.43 13.80
CA LEU A 506 5.73 -8.71 13.64
C LEU A 506 7.17 -8.54 13.11
N LYS A 507 7.45 -7.45 12.38
CA LYS A 507 8.78 -7.11 11.88
C LYS A 507 9.55 -6.09 12.73
N GLY A 508 8.99 -5.61 13.84
CA GLY A 508 9.60 -4.54 14.64
C GLY A 508 9.69 -3.20 13.90
N ILE A 509 8.77 -2.93 12.98
CA ILE A 509 8.71 -1.72 12.16
C ILE A 509 7.73 -0.73 12.78
N ASP A 510 8.07 0.57 12.75
CA ASP A 510 7.11 1.64 13.02
C ASP A 510 6.27 1.93 11.75
N PRO A 511 4.98 1.51 11.73
CA PRO A 511 4.12 1.72 10.58
C PRO A 511 3.70 3.18 10.40
N GLY A 512 4.00 4.09 11.34
CA GLY A 512 3.68 5.51 11.24
C GLY A 512 4.77 6.38 10.60
N SER A 513 6.03 5.93 10.65
CA SER A 513 7.21 6.68 10.16
C SER A 513 7.26 6.84 8.64
N ASN A 514 7.81 7.96 8.13
CA ASN A 514 8.00 8.25 6.69
C ASN A 514 9.24 9.13 6.40
N PRO A 515 10.46 8.75 6.86
CA PRO A 515 11.64 9.62 6.75
C PRO A 515 12.04 9.94 5.29
N GLU A 516 12.07 8.93 4.42
CA GLU A 516 12.50 9.11 3.02
C GLU A 516 11.56 10.03 2.23
N VAL A 517 10.25 9.91 2.45
CA VAL A 517 9.25 10.77 1.80
C VAL A 517 9.42 12.23 2.22
N LYS A 518 9.74 12.49 3.51
CA LYS A 518 10.04 13.85 3.98
C LYS A 518 11.26 14.42 3.25
N SER A 519 12.32 13.63 3.11
CA SER A 519 13.54 14.06 2.39
C SER A 519 13.26 14.38 0.91
N VAL A 520 12.46 13.56 0.22
CA VAL A 520 12.08 13.84 -1.17
C VAL A 520 11.28 15.13 -1.29
N ARG A 521 10.33 15.39 -0.38
CA ARG A 521 9.52 16.63 -0.37
C ARG A 521 10.38 17.87 -0.18
N GLU A 522 11.25 17.87 0.82
CA GLU A 522 12.17 18.99 1.09
C GLU A 522 13.09 19.27 -0.12
N ARG A 523 13.65 18.21 -0.72
CA ARG A 523 14.47 18.35 -1.93
C ARG A 523 13.67 18.88 -3.12
N SER A 524 12.44 18.41 -3.30
CA SER A 524 11.58 18.84 -4.41
C SER A 524 11.20 20.31 -4.28
N ALA A 525 10.83 20.76 -3.08
CA ALA A 525 10.53 22.16 -2.80
C ALA A 525 11.75 23.07 -3.05
N ASN A 526 12.93 22.67 -2.55
CA ASN A 526 14.18 23.40 -2.77
C ASN A 526 14.55 23.47 -4.26
N LEU A 527 14.42 22.35 -4.98
CA LEU A 527 14.71 22.28 -6.41
C LEU A 527 13.73 23.16 -7.22
N LEU A 528 12.45 23.14 -6.87
CA LEU A 528 11.43 23.98 -7.50
C LEU A 528 11.74 25.47 -7.32
N ALA A 529 12.09 25.88 -6.10
CA ALA A 529 12.48 27.27 -5.82
C ALA A 529 13.74 27.68 -6.59
N GLY A 530 14.75 26.81 -6.65
CA GLY A 530 16.00 27.04 -7.39
C GLY A 530 15.79 27.17 -8.90
N ILE A 531 15.00 26.27 -9.49
CA ILE A 531 14.65 26.34 -10.92
C ILE A 531 13.82 27.59 -11.23
N ALA A 532 12.85 27.94 -10.38
CA ALA A 532 12.05 29.15 -10.55
C ALA A 532 12.90 30.43 -10.47
N HIS A 533 14.00 30.43 -9.71
CA HIS A 533 14.98 31.52 -9.76
C HIS A 533 15.67 31.60 -11.12
N LYS A 534 16.24 30.49 -11.60
CA LYS A 534 16.94 30.41 -12.89
C LYS A 534 16.06 30.81 -14.09
N ILE A 535 14.81 30.35 -14.12
CA ILE A 535 13.84 30.71 -15.18
C ILE A 535 13.50 32.21 -15.15
N ARG A 536 13.51 32.85 -13.97
CA ARG A 536 13.30 34.30 -13.87
C ARG A 536 14.48 35.08 -14.44
N GLU A 537 15.70 34.58 -14.26
CA GLU A 537 16.93 35.17 -14.80
C GLU A 537 17.04 34.97 -16.32
N ASP A 538 16.64 33.81 -16.83
CA ASP A 538 16.61 33.50 -18.26
C ASP A 538 15.31 32.79 -18.66
N LYS A 539 14.35 33.59 -19.15
CA LYS A 539 13.03 33.11 -19.62
C LYS A 539 13.10 32.29 -20.90
N SER A 540 14.20 32.35 -21.64
CA SER A 540 14.37 31.62 -22.90
C SER A 540 14.82 30.18 -22.68
N LYS A 541 15.35 29.88 -21.49
CA LYS A 541 15.93 28.60 -21.15
C LYS A 541 14.85 27.52 -20.93
N PRO A 542 14.93 26.37 -21.62
CA PRO A 542 14.07 25.23 -21.34
C PRO A 542 14.20 24.76 -19.88
N ILE A 543 13.08 24.36 -19.25
CA ILE A 543 13.05 23.87 -17.86
C ILE A 543 14.08 22.77 -17.60
N TYR A 544 14.28 21.85 -18.54
CA TYR A 544 15.25 20.77 -18.41
C TYR A 544 16.69 21.27 -18.25
N GLU A 545 17.09 22.30 -18.97
CA GLU A 545 18.45 22.86 -18.86
C GLU A 545 18.66 23.56 -17.52
N ALA A 546 17.59 24.16 -16.95
CA ALA A 546 17.64 24.75 -15.61
C ALA A 546 17.74 23.71 -14.47
N ILE A 547 17.37 22.44 -14.72
CA ILE A 547 17.47 21.32 -13.77
C ILE A 547 18.90 20.75 -13.72
N VAL A 548 19.58 20.69 -14.87
CA VAL A 548 20.89 20.03 -15.01
C VAL A 548 22.03 20.91 -14.49
N ASP A 549 21.92 22.22 -14.71
CA ASP A 549 22.75 23.23 -14.05
C ASP A 549 22.42 23.32 -12.56
#